data_AF-A0A847IIY6-F1
#
_entry.id   AF-A0A847IIY6-F1
#
_cell.length_a   1.000
_cell.length_b   1.000
_cell.length_c   1.000
_cell.angle_alpha   90.00
_cell.angle_beta   90.00
_cell.angle_gamma   90.00
#
_symmetry.space_group_name_H-M   'P 1'
#
loop_
_entity.id
_entity.type
_entity.pdbx_description
1 polymer ?
#
loop_
_entity_poly.entity_id
_entity_poly.type
_entity_poly.pdbx_seq_one_letter_code
_entity_poly.pdbx_strand_id
1 'polypeptide(L)'
;MTAQPTDLPDLDIHTEHGVVTRLPTSFPLADPERDADLDPDVFQRGFDEALAHLAQLPPSWARHYAATTLDQAPDTTRDPSYTRGHRAGMYGYLRHG
;
A
#
# COMPACT_ATOMS: atom_id res chain seq x y z
N MET A 1 -34.25 -16.61 20.75
CA MET A 1 -33.52 -15.39 20.37
C MET A 1 -33.21 -15.51 18.90
N THR A 2 -33.97 -14.81 18.04
CA THR A 2 -33.80 -14.81 16.59
C THR A 2 -32.69 -13.84 16.21
N ALA A 3 -31.67 -14.31 15.49
CA ALA A 3 -30.61 -13.46 14.98
C ALA A 3 -31.20 -12.40 14.02
N GLN A 4 -31.01 -11.12 14.33
CA GLN A 4 -31.29 -10.06 13.37
C GLN A 4 -30.30 -10.16 12.20
N PRO A 5 -30.75 -10.09 10.95
CA PRO A 5 -29.84 -9.95 9.82
C PRO A 5 -29.14 -8.60 9.95
N THR A 6 -27.82 -8.64 9.93
CA THR A 6 -26.94 -7.48 9.94
C THR A 6 -27.33 -6.57 8.77
N ASP A 7 -27.78 -5.35 9.09
CA ASP A 7 -28.07 -4.29 8.12
C ASP A 7 -26.77 -4.02 7.33
N LEU A 8 -26.67 -4.57 6.13
CA LEU A 8 -25.58 -4.23 5.23
C LEU A 8 -25.83 -2.81 4.72
N PRO A 9 -24.80 -1.93 4.68
CA PRO A 9 -24.96 -0.59 4.16
C PRO A 9 -25.44 -0.67 2.71
N ASP A 10 -26.42 0.16 2.36
CA ASP A 10 -26.90 0.28 0.99
C ASP A 10 -25.73 0.65 0.06
N LEU A 11 -25.43 -0.25 -0.88
CA LEU A 11 -24.29 -0.15 -1.81
C LEU A 11 -24.67 0.54 -3.11
N ASP A 12 -25.94 0.88 -3.27
CA ASP A 12 -26.48 1.43 -4.49
C ASP A 12 -26.28 2.95 -4.53
N ILE A 13 -25.52 3.41 -5.53
CA ILE A 13 -25.41 4.84 -5.84
C ILE A 13 -26.50 5.16 -6.86
N HIS A 14 -27.43 6.02 -6.47
CA HIS A 14 -28.42 6.57 -7.39
C HIS A 14 -27.85 7.76 -8.14
N THR A 15 -27.83 7.67 -9.47
CA THR A 15 -27.45 8.77 -10.37
C THR A 15 -28.59 9.08 -11.32
N GLU A 16 -28.52 10.22 -12.02
CA GLU A 16 -29.47 10.58 -13.09
C GLU A 16 -29.51 9.57 -14.26
N HIS A 17 -28.49 8.70 -14.34
CA HIS A 17 -28.34 7.68 -15.37
C HIS A 17 -28.68 6.26 -14.89
N GLY A 18 -29.10 6.09 -13.63
CA GLY A 18 -29.50 4.80 -13.06
C GLY A 18 -28.77 4.45 -11.77
N VAL A 19 -28.93 3.18 -11.35
CA VAL A 19 -28.38 2.64 -10.10
C VAL A 19 -27.05 1.95 -10.40
N VAL A 20 -26.00 2.35 -9.66
CA VAL A 20 -24.68 1.71 -9.72
C VAL A 20 -24.44 1.00 -8.39
N THR A 21 -24.51 -0.33 -8.41
CA THR A 21 -24.17 -1.16 -7.25
C THR A 21 -22.65 -1.17 -7.06
N ARG A 22 -22.18 -0.65 -5.93
CA ARG A 22 -20.75 -0.76 -5.54
C ARG A 22 -20.42 -2.22 -5.27
N LEU A 23 -19.37 -2.73 -5.91
CA LEU A 23 -18.85 -4.05 -5.58
C LEU A 23 -18.22 -4.02 -4.18
N PRO A 24 -18.24 -5.12 -3.41
CA PRO A 24 -17.70 -5.16 -2.03
C PRO A 24 -16.23 -4.75 -1.91
N THR A 25 -15.48 -4.72 -3.03
CA THR A 25 -14.09 -4.25 -3.11
C THR A 25 -13.95 -2.72 -3.24
N SER A 26 -15.05 -1.98 -3.31
CA SER A 26 -15.09 -0.52 -3.48
C SER A 26 -15.10 0.25 -2.16
N PHE A 27 -15.15 -0.44 -1.02
CA PHE A 27 -14.76 0.14 0.25
C PHE A 27 -13.24 0.26 0.26
N PRO A 28 -12.65 1.35 0.79
CA PRO A 28 -11.23 1.29 1.08
C PRO A 28 -11.04 0.14 2.07
N LEU A 29 -10.36 -0.92 1.63
CA LEU A 29 -9.71 -1.90 2.52
C LEU A 29 -8.50 -1.26 3.24
N ALA A 30 -8.40 0.07 3.23
CA ALA A 30 -7.56 0.79 4.16
C ALA A 30 -8.30 0.75 5.48
N ASP A 31 -7.76 0.01 6.44
CA ASP A 31 -8.06 0.24 7.83
C ASP A 31 -7.63 1.70 8.12
N PRO A 32 -8.58 2.65 8.18
CA PRO A 32 -8.24 4.06 8.24
C PRO A 32 -7.53 4.38 9.56
N GLU A 33 -7.65 3.54 10.60
CA GLU A 33 -6.92 3.70 11.85
C GLU A 33 -5.47 3.21 11.75
N ARG A 34 -5.18 2.20 10.91
CA ARG A 34 -3.79 1.73 10.66
C ARG A 34 -2.96 2.66 9.78
N ASP A 35 -3.63 3.45 8.95
CA ASP A 35 -3.00 4.36 7.98
C ASP A 35 -3.22 5.84 8.31
N ALA A 36 -3.97 6.18 9.36
CA ALA A 36 -4.16 7.57 9.83
C ALA A 36 -2.83 8.28 10.17
N ASP A 37 -1.81 7.50 10.58
CA ASP A 37 -0.51 8.01 11.01
C ASP A 37 0.55 7.99 9.90
N LEU A 38 0.20 7.63 8.66
CA LEU A 38 1.15 7.64 7.56
C LEU A 38 1.22 9.01 6.91
N ASP A 39 2.41 9.60 6.97
CA ASP A 39 2.74 10.83 6.27
C ASP A 39 3.01 10.52 4.77
N PRO A 40 2.18 11.04 3.84
CA PRO A 40 2.33 10.77 2.41
C PRO A 40 3.64 11.30 1.82
N ASP A 41 4.14 12.44 2.30
CA ASP A 41 5.36 13.05 1.79
C ASP A 41 6.58 12.23 2.24
N VAL A 42 6.57 11.75 3.48
CA VAL A 42 7.62 10.88 4.02
C VAL A 42 7.60 9.51 3.33
N PHE A 43 6.40 8.98 3.04
CA PHE A 43 6.24 7.78 2.21
C PHE A 43 6.85 7.98 0.82
N GLN A 44 6.47 9.06 0.12
CA GLN A 44 6.95 9.35 -1.23
C GLN A 44 8.47 9.51 -1.24
N ARG A 45 9.05 10.19 -0.26
CA ARG A 45 10.50 10.30 -0.09
C ARG A 45 11.17 8.93 0.04
N GLY A 46 10.64 8.04 0.88
CA GLY A 46 11.17 6.68 1.02
C GLY A 46 11.12 5.88 -0.28
N PHE A 47 10.04 6.02 -1.04
CA PHE A 47 9.86 5.38 -2.34
C PHE A 47 10.88 5.88 -3.38
N ASP A 48 11.03 7.20 -3.51
CA ASP A 48 11.94 7.82 -4.47
C ASP A 48 13.40 7.49 -4.16
N GLU A 49 13.79 7.52 -2.88
CA GLU A 49 15.14 7.14 -2.43
C GLU A 49 15.44 5.67 -2.72
N ALA A 50 14.47 4.77 -2.53
CA ALA A 50 14.63 3.35 -2.88
C ALA A 50 14.94 3.18 -4.37
N LEU A 51 14.18 3.83 -5.25
CA LEU A 51 14.41 3.76 -6.70
C LEU A 51 15.73 4.40 -7.11
N ALA A 52 16.07 5.55 -6.53
CA ALA A 52 17.34 6.22 -6.77
C ALA A 52 18.53 5.35 -6.36
N HIS A 53 18.43 4.63 -5.23
CA HIS A 53 19.46 3.69 -4.79
C HIS A 53 19.60 2.51 -5.74
N LEU A 54 18.49 1.88 -6.12
CA LEU A 54 18.49 0.74 -7.05
C LEU A 54 19.06 1.12 -8.43
N ALA A 55 18.81 2.34 -8.90
CA ALA A 55 19.33 2.83 -10.17
C ALA A 55 20.86 3.00 -10.19
N GLN A 56 21.51 3.10 -9.02
CA GLN A 56 22.97 3.18 -8.91
C GLN A 56 23.65 1.81 -8.91
N LEU A 57 22.89 0.72 -8.76
CA LEU A 57 23.43 -0.63 -8.66
C LEU A 57 23.38 -1.36 -10.02
N PRO A 58 24.31 -2.30 -10.27
CA PRO A 58 24.16 -3.25 -11.36
C PRO A 58 22.83 -4.02 -11.23
N PRO A 59 22.13 -4.35 -12.34
CA PRO A 59 20.77 -4.90 -12.27
C PRO A 59 20.60 -6.16 -11.42
N SER A 60 21.59 -7.07 -11.43
CA SER A 60 21.56 -8.28 -10.61
C SER A 60 21.71 -7.97 -9.12
N TRP A 61 22.51 -6.97 -8.77
CA TRP A 61 22.71 -6.51 -7.39
C TRP A 61 21.50 -5.74 -6.88
N ALA A 62 20.89 -4.91 -7.73
CA ALA A 62 19.64 -4.22 -7.43
C ALA A 62 18.52 -5.21 -7.09
N ARG A 63 18.33 -6.24 -7.93
CA ARG A 63 17.33 -7.30 -7.67
C ARG A 63 17.63 -8.08 -6.39
N HIS A 64 18.90 -8.43 -6.17
CA HIS A 64 19.29 -9.12 -4.94
C HIS A 64 19.02 -8.27 -3.70
N TYR A 65 19.46 -7.01 -3.71
CA TYR A 65 19.26 -6.06 -2.62
C TYR A 65 17.78 -5.84 -2.29
N ALA A 66 16.94 -5.64 -3.32
CA ALA A 66 15.50 -5.49 -3.14
C ALA A 66 14.87 -6.75 -2.50
N ALA A 67 15.24 -7.94 -2.99
CA ALA A 67 14.73 -9.21 -2.47
C ALA A 67 15.15 -9.42 -1.00
N THR A 68 16.42 -9.22 -0.67
CA THR A 68 16.92 -9.39 0.71
C THR A 68 16.32 -8.38 1.68
N THR A 69 16.12 -7.13 1.23
CA THR A 69 15.50 -6.08 2.05
C THR A 69 14.05 -6.43 2.38
N LEU A 70 13.31 -7.00 1.42
CA LEU A 70 11.92 -7.41 1.63
C LEU A 70 11.78 -8.67 2.49
N ASP A 71 12.77 -9.57 2.45
CA ASP A 71 12.81 -10.77 3.30
C ASP A 71 13.07 -10.42 4.78
N GLN A 72 13.80 -9.34 5.02
CA GLN A 72 14.06 -8.84 6.37
C GLN A 72 12.83 -8.15 6.98
N ALA A 73 12.70 -8.27 8.31
CA ALA A 73 11.73 -7.50 9.08
C ALA A 73 11.97 -5.99 8.91
N PRO A 74 10.91 -5.17 8.84
CA PRO A 74 11.05 -3.72 8.71
C PRO A 74 11.77 -3.14 9.94
N ASP A 75 12.65 -2.17 9.69
CA ASP A 75 13.31 -1.41 10.75
C ASP A 75 12.30 -0.53 11.48
N THR A 76 12.01 -0.88 12.74
CA THR A 76 11.03 -0.17 13.57
C THR A 76 11.62 1.08 14.23
N THR A 77 12.91 1.36 14.06
CA THR A 77 13.54 2.59 14.58
C THR A 77 13.39 3.76 13.62
N ARG A 78 13.08 3.48 12.35
CA ARG A 78 12.77 4.48 11.34
C ARG A 78 11.29 4.83 11.34
N ASP A 79 11.00 5.99 10.75
CA ASP A 79 9.64 6.42 10.45
C ASP A 79 8.87 5.32 9.67
N PRO A 80 7.69 4.89 10.14
CA PRO A 80 6.90 3.85 9.48
C PRO A 80 6.48 4.21 8.06
N SER A 81 6.18 5.48 7.78
CA SER A 81 5.80 6.00 6.47
C SER A 81 6.95 5.87 5.49
N TYR A 82 8.15 6.29 5.92
CA TYR A 82 9.37 6.13 5.13
C TYR A 82 9.64 4.66 4.83
N THR A 83 9.57 3.81 5.87
CA THR A 83 9.89 2.39 5.75
C THR A 83 8.92 1.67 4.81
N ARG A 84 7.62 2.01 4.86
CA ARG A 84 6.62 1.50 3.92
C ARG A 84 6.90 1.98 2.49
N GLY A 85 7.20 3.27 2.30
CA GLY A 85 7.53 3.83 0.98
C GLY A 85 8.75 3.18 0.35
N HIS A 86 9.83 3.06 1.13
CA HIS A 86 11.07 2.41 0.70
C HIS A 86 10.85 0.95 0.30
N ARG A 87 10.10 0.18 1.09
CA ARG A 87 9.78 -1.22 0.77
C ARG A 87 8.83 -1.33 -0.43
N ALA A 88 7.91 -0.38 -0.61
CA ALA A 88 7.06 -0.32 -1.81
C ALA A 88 7.91 -0.11 -3.09
N GLY A 89 8.93 0.76 -3.04
CA GLY A 89 9.89 0.95 -4.12
C GLY A 89 10.64 -0.35 -4.48
N MET A 90 11.14 -1.07 -3.47
CA MET A 90 11.79 -2.38 -3.67
C MET A 90 10.86 -3.40 -4.33
N TYR A 91 9.61 -3.47 -3.86
CA TYR A 91 8.61 -4.39 -4.41
C TYR A 91 8.28 -4.06 -5.87
N GLY A 92 8.06 -2.78 -6.16
CA GLY A 92 7.79 -2.29 -7.52
C GLY A 92 8.92 -2.66 -8.48
N TYR A 93 10.17 -2.47 -8.05
CA TYR A 93 11.34 -2.84 -8.86
C TYR A 93 11.40 -4.34 -9.18
N LEU A 94 11.10 -5.21 -8.21
CA LEU A 94 11.11 -6.66 -8.45
C LEU A 94 10.00 -7.15 -9.39
N ARG A 95 8.86 -6.45 -9.41
CA ARG A 95 7.69 -6.85 -10.22
C ARG A 95 7.68 -6.24 -11.62
N HIS A 96 8.27 -5.06 -11.79
CA HIS A 96 8.12 -4.27 -13.01
C HIS A 96 9.44 -3.72 -13.59
N GLY A 97 10.57 -3.84 -12.87
CA GLY A 97 11.89 -3.43 -13.33
C GLY A 97 12.72 -4.56 -13.95
#